data_AF-A0A388PW46-F1
#
_entry.id   AF-A0A388PW46-F1
#
_cell.length_a   1.000
_cell.length_b   1.000
_cell.length_c   1.000
_cell.angle_alpha   90.00
_cell.angle_beta   90.00
_cell.angle_gamma   90.00
#
_symmetry.space_group_name_H-M   'P 1'
#
loop_
_entity.id
_entity.type
_entity.pdbx_description
1 polymer ?
#
loop_
_entity_poly.entity_id
_entity_poly.type
_entity_poly.pdbx_seq_one_letter_code
_entity_poly.pdbx_strand_id
1 'polypeptide(L)'
;MAITNTDRTSYFPLIEKRYGEKMSYWHGVMKKLEGKKYPEQVAHLKENYGFSQAHANALVMYSRGSKSAARFSSVSDYYKSLDPKQAKLVKAIFAAIKKKHPKLTLVIAWNQPMLKSGERYVFGVSTSKIIFQSHPGVRRY
;
A
#
# COMPACT_ATOMS: atom_id res chain seq x y z
N MET A 1 1.88 12.85 -12.65
CA MET A 1 1.49 11.43 -12.83
C MET A 1 1.72 10.71 -11.52
N ALA A 2 0.66 10.25 -10.84
CA ALA A 2 0.82 9.44 -9.63
C ALA A 2 1.47 8.11 -10.02
N ILE A 3 2.42 7.63 -9.23
CA ILE A 3 3.05 6.32 -9.43
C ILE A 3 1.94 5.27 -9.23
N THR A 4 1.30 4.86 -10.32
CA THR A 4 0.28 3.80 -10.37
C THR A 4 0.91 2.42 -10.24
N ASN A 5 2.24 2.34 -10.23
CA ASN A 5 2.98 1.10 -10.09
C ASN A 5 3.16 0.77 -8.61
N THR A 6 2.17 0.07 -8.04
CA THR A 6 2.25 -0.48 -6.68
C THR A 6 3.23 -1.65 -6.58
N ASP A 7 3.73 -2.12 -7.72
CA ASP A 7 4.71 -3.20 -7.84
C ASP A 7 6.11 -2.71 -7.45
N ARG A 8 6.72 -3.39 -6.48
CA ARG A 8 8.06 -3.04 -5.98
C ARG A 8 9.16 -3.37 -6.98
N THR A 9 8.91 -4.27 -7.94
CA THR A 9 9.86 -4.60 -9.03
C THR A 9 10.04 -3.43 -10.00
N SER A 10 9.13 -2.46 -10.02
CA SER A 10 9.29 -1.23 -10.82
C SER A 10 10.55 -0.42 -10.43
N TYR A 11 11.08 -0.61 -9.22
CA TYR A 11 12.33 -0.01 -8.78
C TYR A 11 13.58 -0.79 -9.22
N PHE A 12 13.45 -2.03 -9.68
CA PHE A 12 14.60 -2.91 -9.95
C PHE A 12 15.50 -2.39 -11.07
N PRO A 13 14.97 -1.94 -12.23
CA PRO A 13 15.81 -1.35 -13.27
C PRO A 13 16.54 -0.09 -12.78
N LEU A 14 15.92 0.69 -11.88
CA LEU A 14 16.52 1.89 -11.29
C LEU A 14 17.61 1.54 -10.27
N ILE A 15 17.43 0.44 -9.52
CA ILE A 15 18.42 -0.10 -8.57
C ILE A 15 19.64 -0.59 -9.35
N GLU A 16 19.46 -1.43 -10.36
CA GLU A 16 20.57 -1.93 -11.20
C GLU A 16 21.33 -0.78 -11.86
N LYS A 17 20.61 0.20 -12.44
CA LYS A 17 21.22 1.37 -13.06
C LYS A 17 22.01 2.24 -12.07
N ARG A 18 21.55 2.36 -10.83
CA ARG A 18 22.16 3.26 -9.84
C ARG A 18 23.30 2.64 -9.05
N TYR A 19 23.21 1.34 -8.77
CA TYR A 19 24.17 0.63 -7.91
C TYR A 19 25.04 -0.37 -8.68
N GLY A 20 24.88 -0.48 -10.00
CA GLY A 20 25.82 -1.18 -10.89
C GLY A 20 25.73 -2.70 -10.91
N GLU A 21 25.02 -3.31 -9.96
CA GLU A 21 24.89 -4.77 -9.84
C GLU A 21 23.49 -5.25 -10.24
N LYS A 22 23.41 -6.48 -10.76
CA LYS A 22 22.15 -7.13 -11.13
C LYS A 22 21.30 -7.46 -9.90
N MET A 23 19.98 -7.51 -10.06
CA MET A 23 19.06 -7.90 -8.98
C MET A 23 19.36 -9.26 -8.35
N SER A 24 19.94 -10.20 -9.10
CA SER A 24 20.40 -11.48 -8.55
C SER A 24 21.44 -11.31 -7.44
N TYR A 25 22.37 -10.35 -7.60
CA TYR A 25 23.35 -10.01 -6.56
C TYR A 25 22.65 -9.45 -5.33
N TRP A 26 21.75 -8.47 -5.54
CA TRP A 26 20.99 -7.83 -4.45
C TRP A 26 20.09 -8.81 -3.68
N HIS A 27 19.45 -9.76 -4.37
CA HIS A 27 18.72 -10.85 -3.73
C HIS A 27 19.65 -11.76 -2.92
N GLY A 28 20.87 -12.02 -3.41
CA GLY A 28 21.90 -12.74 -2.65
C GLY A 28 22.31 -12.01 -1.37
N VAL A 29 22.50 -10.68 -1.44
CA VAL A 29 22.75 -9.83 -0.25
C VAL A 29 21.60 -9.94 0.74
N MET A 30 20.36 -9.83 0.25
CA MET A 30 19.17 -9.92 1.10
C MET A 30 18.99 -11.29 1.75
N LYS A 31 19.36 -12.38 1.06
CA LYS A 31 19.32 -13.74 1.61
C LYS A 31 20.26 -13.90 2.80
N LYS A 32 21.42 -13.24 2.81
CA LYS A 32 22.34 -13.23 3.96
C LYS A 32 21.79 -12.48 5.18
N LEU A 33 20.80 -11.62 4.98
CA LEU A 33 20.14 -10.84 6.03
C LEU A 33 18.77 -11.41 6.41
N GLU A 34 18.42 -12.58 5.88
CA GLU A 34 17.20 -13.29 6.22
C GLU A 34 17.17 -13.56 7.74
N GLY A 35 16.04 -13.23 8.38
CA GLY A 35 15.90 -13.30 9.85
C GLY A 35 16.25 -12.01 10.61
N LYS A 36 17.03 -11.08 10.03
CA LYS A 36 17.28 -9.77 10.68
C LYS A 36 16.03 -8.90 10.72
N LYS A 37 15.98 -7.94 11.65
CA LYS A 37 14.84 -7.01 11.74
C LYS A 37 14.81 -6.11 10.51
N TYR A 38 13.61 -5.69 10.10
CA TYR A 38 13.43 -4.81 8.95
C TYR A 38 14.34 -3.56 8.96
N PRO A 39 14.47 -2.82 10.08
CA PRO A 39 15.34 -1.65 10.13
C PRO A 39 16.82 -2.00 9.90
N GLU A 40 17.28 -3.15 10.37
CA GLU A 40 18.67 -3.61 10.22
C GLU A 40 18.97 -3.98 8.77
N GLN A 41 18.03 -4.62 8.08
CA GLN A 41 18.19 -4.93 6.65
C GLN A 41 18.27 -3.64 5.82
N VAL A 42 17.43 -2.64 6.13
CA VAL A 42 17.45 -1.34 5.48
C VAL A 42 18.75 -0.58 5.79
N ALA A 43 19.17 -0.54 7.05
CA ALA A 43 20.41 0.11 7.46
C ALA A 43 21.61 -0.50 6.74
N HIS A 44 21.68 -1.83 6.65
CA HIS A 44 22.76 -2.52 5.95
C HIS A 44 22.89 -2.07 4.48
N LEU A 45 21.77 -1.94 3.76
CA LEU A 45 21.78 -1.45 2.37
C LEU A 45 22.21 0.01 2.26
N LYS A 46 21.78 0.85 3.20
CA LYS A 46 22.11 2.28 3.20
C LYS A 46 23.58 2.52 3.54
N GLU A 47 24.07 1.87 4.58
CA GLU A 47 25.41 2.11 5.14
C GLU A 47 26.51 1.45 4.31
N ASN A 48 26.27 0.23 3.80
CA ASN A 48 27.31 -0.53 3.09
C ASN A 48 27.28 -0.32 1.57
N TYR A 49 26.11 0.01 1.01
CA TYR A 49 25.93 0.12 -0.45
C TYR A 49 25.35 1.48 -0.89
N GLY A 50 25.17 2.43 0.03
CA GLY A 50 24.70 3.78 -0.29
C GLY A 50 23.25 3.84 -0.79
N PHE A 51 22.41 2.85 -0.46
CA PHE A 51 21.04 2.84 -0.95
C PHE A 51 20.24 4.05 -0.47
N SER A 52 19.39 4.59 -1.34
CA SER A 52 18.31 5.49 -0.93
C SER A 52 17.27 4.75 -0.09
N GLN A 53 16.56 5.48 0.77
CA GLN A 53 15.49 4.89 1.60
C GLN A 53 14.44 4.16 0.76
N ALA A 54 14.03 4.73 -0.38
CA ALA A 54 13.03 4.14 -1.26
C ALA A 54 13.52 2.84 -1.90
N HIS A 55 14.75 2.81 -2.40
CA HIS A 55 15.34 1.62 -3.02
C HIS A 55 15.55 0.50 -2.00
N ALA A 56 16.06 0.85 -0.81
CA ALA A 56 16.25 -0.11 0.29
C ALA A 56 14.90 -0.71 0.72
N ASN A 57 13.88 0.13 0.93
CA ASN A 57 12.55 -0.34 1.28
C ASN A 57 11.97 -1.27 0.20
N ALA A 58 12.11 -0.93 -1.09
CA ALA A 58 11.59 -1.76 -2.18
C ALA A 58 12.22 -3.15 -2.19
N LEU A 59 13.54 -3.23 -2.11
CA LEU A 59 14.31 -4.50 -2.12
C LEU A 59 14.03 -5.35 -0.88
N VAL A 60 14.03 -4.73 0.32
CA VAL A 60 13.79 -5.41 1.59
C VAL A 60 12.36 -5.96 1.62
N MET A 61 11.36 -5.15 1.28
CA MET A 61 9.97 -5.59 1.28
C MET A 61 9.72 -6.71 0.27
N TYR A 62 10.31 -6.63 -0.93
CA TYR A 62 10.20 -7.68 -1.94
C TYR A 62 10.83 -8.99 -1.44
N SER A 63 12.03 -8.93 -0.86
CA SER A 63 12.75 -10.11 -0.35
C SER A 63 12.00 -10.78 0.82
N ARG A 64 11.18 -10.03 1.54
CA ARG A 64 10.28 -10.54 2.61
C ARG A 64 8.93 -11.04 2.09
N GLY A 65 8.78 -11.24 0.79
CA GLY A 65 7.56 -11.74 0.16
C GLY A 65 6.48 -10.68 -0.10
N SER A 66 6.70 -9.42 0.24
CA SER A 66 5.78 -8.34 -0.10
C SER A 66 6.12 -7.82 -1.50
N LYS A 67 5.41 -8.33 -2.51
CA LYS A 67 5.64 -7.94 -3.93
C LYS A 67 4.97 -6.60 -4.31
N SER A 68 3.81 -6.29 -3.73
CA SER A 68 3.10 -5.02 -3.96
C SER A 68 2.74 -4.27 -2.68
N ALA A 69 2.72 -2.94 -2.74
CA ALA A 69 2.19 -2.06 -1.69
C ALA A 69 0.65 -2.12 -1.59
N ALA A 70 -0.02 -2.60 -2.65
CA ALA A 70 -1.44 -2.91 -2.62
C ALA A 70 -1.69 -4.18 -1.81
N ARG A 71 -2.53 -4.07 -0.79
CA ARG A 71 -3.02 -5.18 0.03
C ARG A 71 -4.36 -5.73 -0.46
N PHE A 72 -5.14 -4.88 -1.13
CA PHE A 72 -6.48 -5.23 -1.62
C PHE A 72 -6.60 -4.83 -3.09
N SER A 73 -7.02 -5.78 -3.91
CA SER A 73 -7.29 -5.54 -5.34
C SER A 73 -8.71 -5.03 -5.57
N SER A 74 -9.62 -5.34 -4.64
CA SER A 74 -11.03 -4.99 -4.70
C SER A 74 -11.60 -4.69 -3.31
N VAL A 75 -12.76 -4.01 -3.30
CA VAL A 75 -13.53 -3.76 -2.08
C VAL A 75 -13.99 -5.07 -1.43
N SER A 76 -14.25 -6.09 -2.24
CA SER A 76 -14.62 -7.43 -1.79
C SER A 76 -13.49 -8.08 -0.99
N ASP A 77 -12.23 -7.94 -1.44
CA ASP A 77 -11.07 -8.47 -0.72
C ASP A 77 -10.87 -7.75 0.61
N TYR A 78 -11.08 -6.43 0.62
CA TYR A 78 -11.06 -5.65 1.86
C TYR A 78 -12.09 -6.20 2.87
N TYR A 79 -13.34 -6.44 2.46
CA TYR A 79 -14.35 -6.98 3.36
C TYR A 79 -14.05 -8.38 3.90
N LYS A 80 -13.38 -9.24 3.13
CA LYS A 80 -12.95 -10.57 3.60
C LYS A 80 -11.90 -10.49 4.71
N SER A 81 -11.15 -9.38 4.78
CA SER A 81 -10.12 -9.17 5.81
C SER A 81 -10.67 -8.63 7.13
N LEU A 82 -11.96 -8.26 7.18
CA LEU A 82 -12.59 -7.65 8.36
C LEU A 82 -13.34 -8.67 9.22
N ASP A 83 -13.50 -8.34 10.51
CA ASP A 83 -14.48 -9.01 11.37
C ASP A 83 -15.90 -8.86 10.77
N PRO A 84 -16.76 -9.91 10.83
CA PRO A 84 -18.09 -9.87 10.25
C PRO A 84 -18.95 -8.67 10.71
N LYS A 85 -18.81 -8.23 11.97
CA LYS A 85 -19.55 -7.07 12.50
C LYS A 85 -19.07 -5.77 11.84
N GLN A 86 -17.76 -5.60 11.70
CA GLN A 86 -17.17 -4.46 11.01
C GLN A 86 -17.56 -4.45 9.53
N ALA A 87 -17.47 -5.60 8.84
CA ALA A 87 -17.87 -5.73 7.45
C ALA A 87 -19.33 -5.32 7.24
N LYS A 88 -20.24 -5.73 8.12
CA LYS A 88 -21.67 -5.36 8.06
C LYS A 88 -21.87 -3.85 8.22
N LEU A 89 -21.19 -3.23 9.18
CA LEU A 89 -21.28 -1.78 9.41
C LEU A 89 -20.74 -0.98 8.21
N VAL A 90 -19.56 -1.35 7.70
CA VAL A 90 -18.95 -0.66 6.55
C VAL A 90 -19.85 -0.77 5.31
N LYS A 91 -20.42 -1.95 5.05
CA LYS A 91 -21.40 -2.15 3.95
C LYS A 91 -22.64 -1.28 4.14
N ALA A 92 -23.18 -1.19 5.36
CA ALA A 92 -24.35 -0.38 5.67
C ALA A 92 -24.10 1.13 5.45
N ILE A 93 -22.93 1.62 5.86
CA ILE A 93 -22.53 3.02 5.66
C ILE A 93 -22.47 3.35 4.15
N PHE A 94 -21.78 2.54 3.36
CA PHE A 94 -21.69 2.78 1.92
C PHE A 94 -23.06 2.66 1.22
N ALA A 95 -23.91 1.71 1.64
CA ALA A 95 -25.26 1.58 1.12
C ALA A 95 -26.12 2.82 1.42
N ALA A 96 -26.06 3.35 2.65
CA ALA A 96 -26.79 4.54 3.04
C ALA A 96 -26.35 5.79 2.26
N ILE A 97 -25.04 5.96 2.06
CA ILE A 97 -24.50 7.08 1.29
C ILE A 97 -24.83 6.95 -0.20
N LYS A 98 -24.69 5.76 -0.79
CA LYS A 98 -25.06 5.54 -2.21
C LYS A 98 -26.55 5.73 -2.47
N LYS A 99 -27.43 5.41 -1.50
CA LYS A 99 -28.88 5.67 -1.62
C LYS A 99 -29.18 7.16 -1.77
N LYS A 100 -28.46 8.02 -1.03
CA LYS A 100 -28.61 9.49 -1.11
C LYS A 100 -27.84 10.10 -2.29
N HIS A 101 -26.76 9.47 -2.72
CA HIS A 101 -25.87 9.98 -3.76
C HIS A 101 -25.51 8.87 -4.77
N PRO A 102 -26.41 8.54 -5.71
CA PRO A 102 -26.20 7.43 -6.65
C PRO A 102 -25.06 7.66 -7.65
N LYS A 103 -24.62 8.92 -7.82
CA LYS A 103 -23.48 9.29 -8.68
C LYS A 103 -22.11 8.91 -8.08
N LEU A 104 -22.06 8.47 -6.82
CA LEU A 104 -20.81 8.08 -6.17
C LEU A 104 -20.41 6.65 -6.53
N THR A 105 -19.18 6.50 -7.00
CA THR A 105 -18.58 5.20 -7.29
C THR A 105 -17.74 4.73 -6.12
N LEU A 106 -17.93 3.49 -5.68
CA LEU A 106 -17.13 2.85 -4.64
C LEU A 106 -15.88 2.21 -5.26
N VAL A 107 -14.71 2.62 -4.81
CA VAL A 107 -13.40 2.16 -5.30
C VAL A 107 -12.48 1.80 -4.13
N ILE A 108 -11.38 1.09 -4.39
CA ILE A 108 -10.28 0.97 -3.44
C ILE A 108 -9.22 2.01 -3.80
N ALA A 109 -8.84 2.84 -2.82
CA ALA A 109 -7.65 3.69 -2.90
C ALA A 109 -6.90 3.65 -1.58
N TRP A 110 -5.56 3.65 -1.64
CA TRP A 110 -4.71 3.54 -0.44
C TRP A 110 -5.04 2.36 0.48
N ASN A 111 -5.42 1.20 -0.10
CA ASN A 111 -5.87 0.00 0.62
C ASN A 111 -7.13 0.20 1.49
N GLN A 112 -7.96 1.20 1.17
CA GLN A 112 -9.19 1.50 1.87
C GLN A 112 -10.36 1.70 0.89
N PRO A 113 -11.59 1.32 1.27
CA PRO A 113 -12.77 1.60 0.47
C PRO A 113 -13.11 3.09 0.51
N MET A 114 -13.28 3.67 -0.67
CA MET A 114 -13.44 5.10 -0.89
C MET A 114 -14.58 5.35 -1.88
N LEU A 115 -15.46 6.31 -1.58
CA LEU A 115 -16.45 6.84 -2.51
C LEU A 115 -15.85 8.01 -3.28
N LYS A 116 -16.02 7.98 -4.59
CA LYS A 116 -15.53 8.98 -5.53
C LYS A 116 -16.69 9.60 -6.30
N SER A 117 -16.63 10.91 -6.52
CA SER A 117 -17.50 11.64 -7.44
C SER A 117 -16.66 12.12 -8.61
N GLY A 118 -16.78 11.47 -9.77
CA GLY A 118 -15.91 11.75 -10.93
C GLY A 118 -14.44 11.51 -10.60
N GLU A 119 -13.64 12.57 -10.51
CA GLU A 119 -12.22 12.52 -10.16
C GLU A 119 -11.92 12.74 -8.67
N ARG A 120 -12.89 13.17 -7.87
CA ARG A 120 -12.68 13.57 -6.47
C ARG A 120 -13.07 12.47 -5.49
N TYR A 121 -12.21 12.17 -4.53
CA TYR A 121 -12.53 11.31 -3.38
C TYR A 121 -13.35 12.10 -2.36
N VAL A 122 -14.50 11.57 -1.97
CA VAL A 122 -15.48 12.26 -1.13
C VAL A 122 -15.51 11.67 0.28
N PHE A 123 -15.46 10.34 0.40
CA PHE A 123 -15.60 9.67 1.68
C PHE A 123 -14.84 8.36 1.71
N GLY A 124 -14.04 8.15 2.75
CA GLY A 124 -13.29 6.91 2.97
C GLY A 124 -13.63 6.29 4.31
N VAL A 125 -13.65 4.96 4.35
CA VAL A 125 -13.79 4.22 5.60
C VAL A 125 -12.54 3.42 5.87
N SER A 126 -12.05 3.49 7.10
CA SER A 126 -10.95 2.67 7.58
C SER A 126 -11.34 1.97 8.88
N THR A 127 -10.88 0.73 9.03
CA THR A 127 -11.10 -0.08 10.23
C THR A 127 -9.78 -0.22 10.97
N SER A 128 -9.76 0.10 12.25
CA SER A 128 -8.65 -0.25 13.15
C SER A 128 -9.15 -1.18 14.25
N LYS A 129 -8.24 -1.84 14.96
CA LYS A 129 -8.59 -2.72 16.08
C LYS A 129 -9.22 -1.97 17.27
N ILE A 130 -9.10 -0.62 17.33
CA ILE A 130 -9.55 0.15 18.50
C ILE A 130 -10.43 1.38 18.15
N ILE A 131 -10.42 1.95 16.94
CA ILE A 131 -11.22 3.14 16.59
C ILE A 131 -11.70 3.11 15.12
N PHE A 132 -12.97 3.45 14.87
CA PHE A 132 -13.49 3.75 13.54
C PHE A 132 -13.02 5.15 13.12
N GLN A 133 -12.20 5.27 12.07
CA GLN A 133 -11.73 6.56 11.54
C GLN A 133 -12.37 6.85 10.19
N SER A 134 -13.14 7.93 10.13
CA SER A 134 -13.67 8.53 8.90
C SER A 134 -12.78 9.72 8.49
N HIS A 135 -12.35 9.75 7.23
CA HIS A 135 -11.55 10.86 6.70
C HIS A 135 -12.45 11.77 5.84
N PRO A 136 -12.86 12.95 6.32
CA PRO A 136 -13.50 13.94 5.47
C PRO A 136 -12.45 14.51 4.51
N GLY A 137 -12.66 14.32 3.20
CA GLY A 137 -11.77 14.83 2.16
C GLY A 137 -11.84 16.35 2.05
N VAL A 138 -11.14 17.09 2.92
CA VAL A 138 -10.94 18.54 2.78
C VAL A 138 -9.47 18.80 2.52
N ARG A 139 -9.11 18.95 1.24
CA ARG A 139 -7.85 19.59 0.87
C ARG A 139 -8.19 21.09 0.75
N ARG A 140 -7.75 21.89 1.72
CA ARG A 140 -7.84 23.36 1.61
C ARG A 140 -7.02 23.78 0.39
N TYR A 141 -7.62 24.67 -0.41
CA TYR A 141 -6.98 25.35 -1.54
C TYR A 141 -5.79 26.18 -1.07
#